data_AF-A0A1M5N1A8-F1
#
_entry.id   AF-A0A1M5N1A8-F1
#
_cell.length_a   1.000
_cell.length_b   1.000
_cell.length_c   1.000
_cell.angle_alpha   90.00
_cell.angle_beta   90.00
_cell.angle_gamma   90.00
#
_symmetry.space_group_name_H-M   'P 1'
#
loop_
_entity.id
_entity.type
_entity.pdbx_description
1 polymer ?
#
loop_
_entity_poly.entity_id
_entity_poly.type
_entity_poly.pdbx_seq_one_letter_code
_entity_poly.pdbx_strand_id
1 'polypeptide(L)'
;MFFTFLNKENPCCLDFSIFQSYPPAKVLFYFYNAALKIPVEYYLKLSEEAQPTSCQKAWLSFLEDNLKIIEDIENFVANEYLENLGPYYYPFTNTCFYFIKGKEEERITAEDLSILENLRQSPDMDKEIHDYYKARKNSKKPYKTKEELLKDINMCIASLKETEILNRHINFLHKLLENRSGILEQEEIMPFKPDNIPSKPQKPEKTGVNKENLIFFNFSKKTKAKSSEIYHQERKIYFIRYREYEKACDRYKEVLKDWENIKQEFINKCEQEIREIEHRLKQAHRALDVYNTIIERSFIHSNYQEVKTLEAFKNYLETGRAISLQECMNIYEEEKYWQEIRDSQYRIENTIYFLQNINLAEYREEEILSQLRSLENKVENKLLPG
;
A
#
# COMPACT_ATOMS: atom_id res chain seq x y z
N MET A 1 -4.02 -5.43 -5.11
CA MET A 1 -4.18 -4.61 -6.33
C MET A 1 -4.49 -3.14 -6.05
N PHE A 2 -5.36 -2.77 -5.09
CA PHE A 2 -5.50 -1.37 -4.63
C PHE A 2 -4.36 -0.90 -3.72
N PHE A 3 -3.81 -1.83 -2.95
CA PHE A 3 -2.76 -1.57 -1.96
C PHE A 3 -1.40 -1.25 -2.59
N THR A 4 -1.26 -1.37 -3.91
CA THR A 4 -0.08 -0.86 -4.64
C THR A 4 0.02 0.66 -4.54
N PHE A 5 -1.10 1.39 -4.40
CA PHE A 5 -1.07 2.84 -4.12
C PHE A 5 -0.54 3.16 -2.72
N LEU A 6 -0.51 2.17 -1.83
CA LEU A 6 -0.11 2.27 -0.43
C LEU A 6 1.25 1.62 -0.18
N ASN A 7 1.93 1.15 -1.23
CA ASN A 7 3.16 0.34 -1.14
C ASN A 7 3.01 -0.87 -0.21
N LYS A 8 1.84 -1.51 -0.25
CA LYS A 8 1.52 -2.70 0.52
C LYS A 8 1.16 -3.86 -0.39
N GLU A 9 1.69 -5.04 -0.09
CA GLU A 9 1.54 -6.19 -0.99
C GLU A 9 0.15 -6.81 -0.90
N ASN A 10 -0.23 -7.24 0.31
CA ASN A 10 -1.54 -7.85 0.54
C ASN A 10 -2.02 -7.65 1.98
N PRO A 11 -2.33 -6.39 2.37
CA PRO A 11 -2.72 -6.10 3.73
C PRO A 11 -4.15 -6.59 3.99
N CYS A 12 -4.28 -7.62 4.83
CA CYS A 12 -5.57 -8.21 5.22
C CYS A 12 -6.03 -7.76 6.60
N CYS A 13 -5.17 -7.08 7.37
CA CYS A 13 -5.41 -6.70 8.75
C CYS A 13 -5.75 -5.21 8.87
N LEU A 14 -6.81 -4.89 9.61
CA LEU A 14 -7.21 -3.51 9.90
C LEU A 14 -6.52 -3.00 11.16
N ASP A 15 -5.99 -1.79 11.12
CA ASP A 15 -5.52 -1.07 12.31
C ASP A 15 -6.70 -0.44 13.08
N PHE A 16 -6.52 -0.20 14.39
CA PHE A 16 -7.57 0.36 15.24
C PHE A 16 -8.03 1.75 14.77
N SER A 17 -7.14 2.55 14.19
CA SER A 17 -7.46 3.88 13.65
C SER A 17 -8.59 3.84 12.62
N ILE A 18 -8.74 2.75 11.85
CA ILE A 18 -9.83 2.60 10.89
C ILE A 18 -11.20 2.64 11.57
N PHE A 19 -11.33 1.93 12.68
CA PHE A 19 -12.60 1.82 13.41
C PHE A 19 -13.02 3.15 14.04
N GLN A 20 -12.05 4.03 14.31
CA GLN A 20 -12.28 5.37 14.84
C GLN A 20 -12.72 6.35 13.74
N SER A 21 -12.13 6.24 12.54
CA SER A 21 -12.26 7.26 11.50
C SER A 21 -13.24 6.93 10.38
N TYR A 22 -13.52 5.65 10.11
CA TYR A 22 -14.32 5.23 8.95
C TYR A 22 -15.40 4.21 9.31
N PRO A 23 -16.61 4.32 8.74
CA PRO A 23 -17.68 3.33 8.94
C PRO A 23 -17.40 2.06 8.12
N PRO A 24 -17.98 0.90 8.52
CA PRO A 24 -17.78 -0.39 7.85
C PRO A 24 -18.00 -0.35 6.35
N ALA A 25 -19.08 0.29 5.89
CA ALA A 25 -19.43 0.37 4.47
C ALA A 25 -18.34 1.02 3.61
N LYS A 26 -17.64 2.04 4.12
CA LYS A 26 -16.54 2.69 3.40
C LYS A 26 -15.32 1.77 3.29
N VAL A 27 -15.03 1.01 4.34
CA VAL A 27 -13.89 0.09 4.36
C VAL A 27 -14.17 -1.10 3.45
N LEU A 28 -15.36 -1.72 3.60
CA LEU A 28 -15.76 -2.90 2.84
C LEU A 28 -15.82 -2.68 1.33
N PHE A 29 -16.01 -1.44 0.87
CA PHE A 29 -15.89 -1.07 -0.54
C PHE A 29 -14.55 -1.53 -1.17
N TYR A 30 -13.47 -1.52 -0.39
CA TYR A 30 -12.13 -1.91 -0.85
C TYR A 30 -11.84 -3.42 -0.67
N PHE A 31 -12.71 -4.18 -0.01
CA PHE A 31 -12.54 -5.61 0.33
C PHE A 31 -13.60 -6.52 -0.30
N TYR A 32 -14.05 -6.18 -1.50
CA TYR A 32 -14.96 -7.07 -2.24
C TYR A 32 -14.27 -8.39 -2.53
N ASN A 33 -14.96 -9.50 -2.29
CA ASN A 33 -14.48 -10.85 -2.52
C ASN A 33 -13.10 -11.08 -1.86
N ALA A 34 -12.97 -10.76 -0.58
CA ALA A 34 -11.70 -10.79 0.16
C ALA A 34 -11.84 -11.34 1.58
N ALA A 35 -10.69 -11.60 2.21
CA ALA A 35 -10.58 -11.98 3.63
C ALA A 35 -10.00 -10.85 4.46
N LEU A 36 -10.66 -10.53 5.57
CA LEU A 36 -10.25 -9.51 6.54
C LEU A 36 -9.93 -10.16 7.88
N LYS A 37 -8.89 -9.65 8.53
CA LYS A 37 -8.47 -10.04 9.87
C LYS A 37 -8.59 -8.87 10.82
N ILE A 38 -9.18 -9.13 11.99
CA ILE A 38 -9.37 -8.15 13.05
C ILE A 38 -8.74 -8.71 14.33
N PRO A 39 -7.74 -8.02 14.91
CA PRO A 39 -7.23 -8.38 16.23
C PRO A 39 -8.36 -8.36 17.26
N VAL A 40 -8.48 -9.42 18.08
CA VAL A 40 -9.55 -9.51 19.09
C VAL A 40 -9.48 -8.39 20.12
N GLU A 41 -8.27 -7.91 20.41
CA GLU A 41 -8.03 -6.75 21.26
C GLU A 41 -8.76 -5.51 20.75
N TYR A 42 -8.93 -5.37 19.44
CA TYR A 42 -9.63 -4.23 18.84
C TYR A 42 -11.14 -4.34 19.00
N TYR A 43 -11.70 -5.54 18.91
CA TYR A 43 -13.11 -5.76 19.26
C TYR A 43 -13.38 -5.43 20.73
N LEU A 44 -12.53 -5.93 21.64
CA LEU A 44 -12.66 -5.65 23.08
C LEU A 44 -12.62 -4.14 23.34
N LYS A 45 -11.63 -3.45 22.76
CA LYS A 45 -11.51 -2.01 22.88
C LYS A 45 -12.72 -1.26 22.29
N LEU A 46 -13.29 -1.73 21.17
CA LEU A 46 -14.53 -1.17 20.62
C LEU A 46 -15.72 -1.35 21.57
N SER A 47 -15.85 -2.53 22.18
CA SER A 47 -16.93 -2.81 23.12
C SER A 47 -16.89 -1.92 24.37
N GLU A 48 -15.70 -1.51 24.79
CA GLU A 48 -15.47 -0.64 25.96
C GLU A 48 -15.60 0.86 25.62
N GLU A 49 -15.06 1.30 24.48
CA GLU A 49 -14.88 2.73 24.17
C GLU A 49 -15.93 3.31 23.20
N ALA A 50 -16.80 2.50 22.59
CA ALA A 50 -17.70 2.98 21.53
C ALA A 50 -18.71 4.01 22.04
N GLN A 51 -18.57 5.25 21.55
CA GLN A 51 -19.51 6.33 21.84
C GLN A 51 -20.77 6.24 20.97
N PRO A 52 -21.96 6.64 21.49
CA PRO A 52 -23.18 6.73 20.68
C PRO A 52 -22.93 7.65 19.48
N THR A 53 -23.31 7.22 18.27
CA THR A 53 -23.12 7.93 16.98
C THR A 53 -21.69 7.97 16.41
N SER A 54 -20.72 7.26 16.99
CA SER A 54 -19.36 7.14 16.44
C SER A 54 -19.22 6.08 15.34
N CYS A 55 -18.15 6.16 14.53
CA CYS A 55 -17.77 5.07 13.62
C CYS A 55 -17.53 3.75 14.39
N GLN A 56 -16.99 3.84 15.61
CA GLN A 56 -16.77 2.69 16.48
C GLN A 56 -18.08 1.97 16.81
N LYS A 57 -19.16 2.72 17.10
CA LYS A 57 -20.47 2.11 17.35
C LYS A 57 -21.06 1.46 16.09
N ALA A 58 -20.86 2.07 14.92
CA ALA A 58 -21.27 1.46 13.65
C ALA A 58 -20.53 0.15 13.37
N TRP A 59 -19.23 0.09 13.68
CA TRP A 59 -18.46 -1.17 13.64
C TRP A 59 -18.96 -2.19 14.64
N LEU A 60 -19.18 -1.79 15.89
CA LEU A 60 -19.67 -2.70 16.92
C LEU A 60 -21.01 -3.32 16.52
N SER A 61 -21.98 -2.50 16.11
CA SER A 61 -23.27 -2.99 15.60
C SER A 61 -23.11 -3.87 14.36
N PHE A 62 -22.22 -3.54 13.42
CA PHE A 62 -21.96 -4.40 12.27
C PHE A 62 -21.43 -5.79 12.69
N LEU A 63 -20.45 -5.82 13.59
CA LEU A 63 -19.86 -7.07 14.07
C LEU A 63 -20.85 -7.91 14.90
N GLU A 64 -21.68 -7.26 15.70
CA GLU A 64 -22.63 -7.93 16.60
C GLU A 64 -23.93 -8.32 15.92
N ASP A 65 -24.53 -7.43 15.14
CA ASP A 65 -25.85 -7.62 14.55
C ASP A 65 -25.77 -8.32 13.18
N ASN A 66 -24.81 -7.93 12.34
CA ASN A 66 -24.66 -8.50 11.00
C ASN A 66 -23.82 -9.79 11.00
N LEU A 67 -22.70 -9.83 11.74
CA LEU A 67 -21.84 -11.03 11.80
C LEU A 67 -22.17 -11.97 12.96
N LYS A 68 -22.94 -11.53 13.96
CA LYS A 68 -23.43 -12.36 15.09
C LYS A 68 -22.31 -13.04 15.87
N ILE A 69 -21.24 -12.31 16.19
CA ILE A 69 -20.02 -12.88 16.78
C ILE A 69 -20.06 -13.04 18.31
N ILE A 70 -21.04 -12.45 18.99
CA ILE A 70 -21.06 -12.29 20.47
C ILE A 70 -20.85 -13.62 21.19
N GLU A 71 -21.60 -14.66 20.82
CA GLU A 71 -21.57 -15.96 21.52
C GLU A 71 -20.19 -16.66 21.41
N ASP A 72 -19.48 -16.40 20.31
CA ASP A 72 -18.22 -17.06 20.01
C ASP A 72 -17.01 -16.29 20.55
N ILE A 73 -17.08 -14.94 20.57
CA ILE A 73 -15.93 -14.10 20.89
C ILE A 73 -15.54 -14.18 22.37
N GLU A 74 -16.52 -14.31 23.29
CA GLU A 74 -16.25 -14.51 24.72
C GLU A 74 -15.47 -15.82 24.95
N ASN A 75 -15.93 -16.91 24.33
CA ASN A 75 -15.27 -18.21 24.37
C ASN A 75 -13.88 -18.15 23.74
N PHE A 76 -13.72 -17.40 22.66
CA PHE A 76 -12.44 -17.23 21.99
C PHE A 76 -11.44 -16.50 22.87
N VAL A 77 -11.82 -15.38 23.49
CA VAL A 77 -10.94 -14.59 24.37
C VAL A 77 -10.42 -15.46 25.52
N ALA A 78 -11.30 -16.22 26.19
CA ALA A 78 -10.93 -17.09 27.31
C ALA A 78 -10.07 -18.31 26.92
N ASN A 79 -10.04 -18.70 25.64
CA ASN A 79 -9.40 -19.94 25.19
C ASN A 79 -7.96 -19.76 24.70
N GLU A 80 -6.98 -20.22 25.47
CA GLU A 80 -5.55 -20.11 25.13
C GLU A 80 -5.11 -20.95 23.92
N TYR A 81 -5.93 -21.90 23.46
CA TYR A 81 -5.57 -22.89 22.44
C TYR A 81 -6.08 -22.55 21.03
N LEU A 82 -6.91 -21.50 20.92
CA LEU A 82 -7.41 -20.94 19.67
C LEU A 82 -6.62 -19.68 19.31
N GLU A 83 -6.04 -19.67 18.12
CA GLU A 83 -5.27 -18.52 17.59
C GLU A 83 -6.14 -17.60 16.72
N ASN A 84 -7.14 -18.19 16.06
CA ASN A 84 -8.10 -17.50 15.20
C ASN A 84 -9.54 -18.00 15.43
N LEU A 85 -10.50 -17.16 15.04
CA LEU A 85 -11.93 -17.41 15.05
C LEU A 85 -12.52 -17.02 13.69
N GLY A 86 -13.42 -17.83 13.15
CA GLY A 86 -14.02 -17.62 11.83
C GLY A 86 -13.64 -18.69 10.78
N PRO A 87 -13.99 -18.49 9.51
CA PRO A 87 -14.56 -17.26 8.95
C PRO A 87 -15.99 -16.96 9.42
N TYR A 88 -16.30 -15.67 9.49
CA TYR A 88 -17.66 -15.10 9.45
C TYR A 88 -17.86 -14.47 8.07
N TYR A 89 -19.08 -14.52 7.56
CA TYR A 89 -19.35 -14.12 6.18
C TYR A 89 -20.23 -12.88 6.14
N TYR A 90 -19.84 -11.93 5.31
CA TYR A 90 -20.68 -10.81 4.91
C TYR A 90 -21.02 -10.93 3.42
N PRO A 91 -22.19 -11.48 3.08
CA PRO A 91 -22.54 -11.84 1.71
C PRO A 91 -22.59 -10.66 0.72
N PHE A 92 -22.99 -9.46 1.16
CA PHE A 92 -23.20 -8.29 0.28
C PHE A 92 -21.94 -7.75 -0.39
N THR A 93 -20.75 -8.09 0.12
CA THR A 93 -19.46 -7.79 -0.53
C THR A 93 -18.62 -9.05 -0.72
N ASN A 94 -19.21 -10.23 -0.47
CA ASN A 94 -18.53 -11.52 -0.37
C ASN A 94 -17.24 -11.46 0.47
N THR A 95 -17.24 -10.69 1.56
CA THR A 95 -16.08 -10.53 2.44
C THR A 95 -16.17 -11.53 3.59
N CYS A 96 -15.08 -12.22 3.90
CA CYS A 96 -14.99 -13.06 5.09
C CYS A 96 -14.13 -12.41 6.17
N PHE A 97 -14.49 -12.63 7.43
CA PHE A 97 -13.87 -12.02 8.59
C PHE A 97 -13.29 -13.08 9.52
N TYR A 98 -12.07 -12.83 9.98
CA TYR A 98 -11.38 -13.62 10.98
C TYR A 98 -11.03 -12.74 12.18
N PHE A 99 -11.17 -13.26 13.38
CA PHE A 99 -10.62 -12.63 14.58
C PHE A 99 -9.35 -13.36 15.00
N ILE A 100 -8.31 -12.62 15.35
CA ILE A 100 -7.00 -13.18 15.66
C ILE A 100 -6.46 -12.67 17.00
N LYS A 101 -5.67 -13.48 17.70
CA LYS A 101 -4.94 -13.05 18.92
C LYS A 101 -3.56 -12.48 18.62
N GLY A 102 -3.04 -12.69 17.42
CA GLY A 102 -1.71 -12.25 17.00
C GLY A 102 -1.68 -10.84 16.42
N LYS A 103 -0.47 -10.29 16.31
CA LYS A 103 -0.21 -9.04 15.57
C LYS A 103 0.27 -9.40 14.17
N GLU A 104 -0.40 -8.89 13.14
CA GLU A 104 0.16 -8.89 11.78
C GLU A 104 1.00 -7.63 11.56
N GLU A 105 2.07 -7.78 10.78
CA GLU A 105 3.06 -6.73 10.50
C GLU A 105 2.52 -5.69 9.51
N GLU A 106 1.79 -6.11 8.47
CA GLU A 106 1.23 -5.21 7.47
C GLU A 106 -0.26 -4.93 7.73
N ARG A 107 -0.56 -3.68 8.09
CA ARG A 107 -1.92 -3.24 8.46
C ARG A 107 -2.36 -2.04 7.65
N ILE A 108 -3.66 -1.91 7.50
CA ILE A 108 -4.27 -0.74 6.86
C ILE A 108 -4.69 0.22 7.97
N THR A 109 -4.30 1.47 7.82
CA THR A 109 -4.55 2.56 8.77
C THR A 109 -5.61 3.51 8.22
N ALA A 110 -6.08 4.42 9.07
CA ALA A 110 -6.94 5.51 8.64
C ALA A 110 -6.27 6.42 7.59
N GLU A 111 -4.94 6.62 7.68
CA GLU A 111 -4.19 7.43 6.70
C GLU A 111 -4.19 6.78 5.32
N ASP A 112 -4.00 5.45 5.26
CA ASP A 112 -4.08 4.69 4.01
C ASP A 112 -5.45 4.85 3.34
N LEU A 113 -6.53 4.72 4.11
CA LEU A 113 -7.88 4.93 3.60
C LEU A 113 -8.12 6.37 3.17
N SER A 114 -7.51 7.36 3.83
CA SER A 114 -7.59 8.76 3.40
C SER A 114 -6.95 8.96 2.03
N ILE A 115 -5.81 8.31 1.75
CA ILE A 115 -5.15 8.37 0.44
C ILE A 115 -6.09 7.78 -0.62
N LEU A 116 -6.69 6.61 -0.36
CA LEU A 116 -7.62 5.97 -1.29
C LEU A 116 -8.89 6.79 -1.53
N GLU A 117 -9.47 7.38 -0.48
CA GLU A 117 -10.65 8.24 -0.61
C GLU A 117 -10.33 9.52 -1.38
N ASN A 118 -9.13 10.10 -1.21
CA ASN A 118 -8.69 11.25 -2.00
C ASN A 118 -8.52 10.89 -3.48
N LEU A 119 -7.96 9.72 -3.80
CA LEU A 119 -7.85 9.22 -5.18
C LEU A 119 -9.22 8.92 -5.80
N ARG A 120 -10.23 8.57 -4.98
CA ARG A 120 -11.59 8.28 -5.44
C ARG A 120 -12.37 9.55 -5.80
N GLN A 121 -12.05 10.68 -5.19
CA GLN A 121 -12.70 11.96 -5.49
C GLN A 121 -12.31 12.44 -6.87
N SER A 122 -13.30 12.73 -7.72
CA SER A 122 -13.03 13.31 -9.02
C SER A 122 -12.58 14.76 -8.84
N PRO A 123 -11.46 15.18 -9.43
CA PRO A 123 -11.00 16.56 -9.34
C PRO A 123 -12.00 17.48 -10.04
N ASP A 124 -12.35 18.59 -9.40
CA ASP A 124 -13.21 19.61 -9.98
C ASP A 124 -12.46 20.35 -11.10
N MET A 125 -13.12 20.53 -12.24
CA MET A 125 -12.54 21.30 -13.33
C MET A 125 -12.65 22.79 -13.05
N ASP A 126 -11.52 23.49 -13.08
CA ASP A 126 -11.48 24.94 -12.91
C ASP A 126 -12.25 25.64 -14.04
N LYS A 127 -13.16 26.54 -13.66
CA LYS A 127 -13.97 27.34 -14.59
C LYS A 127 -13.11 28.21 -15.49
N GLU A 128 -12.06 28.81 -14.97
CA GLU A 128 -11.16 29.67 -15.73
C GLU A 128 -10.41 28.88 -16.80
N ILE A 129 -9.91 27.69 -16.45
CA ILE A 129 -9.22 26.80 -17.40
C ILE A 129 -10.18 26.36 -18.51
N HIS A 130 -11.41 25.99 -18.15
CA HIS A 130 -12.42 25.58 -19.12
C HIS A 130 -12.87 26.73 -20.04
N ASP A 131 -13.02 27.94 -19.53
CA ASP A 131 -13.34 29.11 -20.34
C ASP A 131 -12.18 29.50 -21.26
N TYR A 132 -10.93 29.36 -20.78
CA TYR A 132 -9.73 29.51 -21.60
C TYR A 132 -9.68 28.48 -22.74
N TYR A 133 -9.95 27.21 -22.44
CA TYR A 133 -10.08 26.15 -23.43
C TYR A 133 -11.09 26.50 -24.52
N LYS A 134 -12.30 26.97 -24.16
CA LYS A 134 -13.33 27.35 -25.15
C LYS A 134 -12.84 28.46 -26.09
N ALA A 135 -12.16 29.47 -25.56
CA ALA A 135 -11.59 30.55 -26.35
C ALA A 135 -10.50 30.05 -27.32
N ARG A 136 -9.64 29.12 -26.84
CA ARG A 136 -8.54 28.54 -27.62
C ARG A 136 -8.95 27.47 -28.62
N LYS A 137 -10.00 26.71 -28.34
CA LYS A 137 -10.51 25.64 -29.22
C LYS A 137 -10.87 26.14 -30.62
N ASN A 138 -11.26 27.41 -30.73
CA ASN A 138 -11.71 28.00 -31.99
C ASN A 138 -10.71 29.04 -32.58
N SER A 139 -9.58 29.30 -31.92
CA SER A 139 -8.64 30.36 -32.32
C SER A 139 -7.18 29.90 -32.30
N LYS A 140 -6.52 29.94 -33.47
CA LYS A 140 -5.06 29.78 -33.63
C LYS A 140 -4.35 31.13 -33.81
N LYS A 141 -4.94 32.23 -33.34
CA LYS A 141 -4.31 33.56 -33.50
C LYS A 141 -3.01 33.62 -32.68
N PRO A 142 -1.92 34.20 -33.23
CA PRO A 142 -0.70 34.44 -32.47
C PRO A 142 -0.97 35.39 -31.30
N TYR A 143 -0.14 35.32 -30.24
CA TYR A 143 -0.22 36.29 -29.15
C TYR A 143 0.12 37.69 -29.67
N LYS A 144 -0.57 38.69 -29.14
CA LYS A 144 -0.40 40.09 -29.48
C LYS A 144 0.18 40.90 -28.34
N THR A 145 0.02 40.44 -27.10
CA THR A 145 0.49 41.16 -25.92
C THR A 145 1.26 40.25 -24.97
N LYS A 146 2.13 40.86 -24.15
CA LYS A 146 2.83 40.20 -23.05
C LYS A 146 1.85 39.56 -22.06
N GLU A 147 0.73 40.21 -21.81
CA GLU A 147 -0.33 39.72 -20.91
C GLU A 147 -1.00 38.46 -21.45
N GLU A 148 -1.26 38.38 -22.76
CA GLU A 148 -1.76 37.15 -23.40
C GLU A 148 -0.78 35.99 -23.28
N LEU A 149 0.53 36.27 -23.44
CA LEU A 149 1.59 35.26 -23.28
C LEU A 149 1.69 34.78 -21.82
N LEU A 150 1.67 35.70 -20.84
CA LEU A 150 1.66 35.36 -19.41
C LEU A 150 0.42 34.54 -19.03
N LYS A 151 -0.75 34.90 -19.58
CA LYS A 151 -1.97 34.12 -19.38
C LYS A 151 -1.84 32.71 -19.95
N ASP A 152 -1.29 32.56 -21.15
CA ASP A 152 -1.04 31.25 -21.77
C ASP A 152 -0.09 30.39 -20.93
N ILE A 153 1.02 30.97 -20.44
CA ILE A 153 1.97 30.29 -19.54
C ILE A 153 1.28 29.82 -18.26
N ASN A 154 0.52 30.68 -17.59
CA ASN A 154 -0.20 30.32 -16.37
C ASN A 154 -1.21 29.19 -16.61
N MET A 155 -1.97 29.26 -17.72
CA MET A 155 -2.93 28.22 -18.09
C MET A 155 -2.24 26.89 -18.43
N CYS A 156 -1.06 26.92 -19.06
CA CYS A 156 -0.28 25.71 -19.31
C CYS A 156 0.25 25.09 -18.02
N ILE A 157 0.80 25.90 -17.10
CA ILE A 157 1.25 25.43 -15.79
C ILE A 157 0.10 24.78 -15.02
N ALA A 158 -1.06 25.44 -14.96
CA ALA A 158 -2.24 24.91 -14.29
C ALA A 158 -2.71 23.60 -14.94
N SER A 159 -2.82 23.56 -16.27
CA SER A 159 -3.22 22.34 -17.00
C SER A 159 -2.26 21.18 -16.76
N LEU A 160 -0.94 21.42 -16.71
CA LEU A 160 0.07 20.40 -16.43
C LEU A 160 0.00 19.85 -15.00
N LYS A 161 -0.29 20.71 -14.01
CA LYS A 161 -0.48 20.26 -12.62
C LYS A 161 -1.76 19.42 -12.49
N GLU A 162 -2.84 19.86 -13.14
CA GLU A 162 -4.11 19.14 -13.15
C GLU A 162 -4.05 17.81 -13.93
N THR A 163 -3.27 17.71 -15.01
CA THR A 163 -3.11 16.43 -15.73
C THR A 163 -2.45 15.36 -14.86
N GLU A 164 -1.49 15.72 -14.01
CA GLU A 164 -0.87 14.77 -13.08
C GLU A 164 -1.88 14.21 -12.08
N ILE A 165 -2.67 15.08 -11.45
CA ILE A 165 -3.72 14.71 -10.49
C ILE A 165 -4.76 13.82 -11.18
N LEU A 166 -5.21 14.22 -12.36
CA LEU A 166 -6.23 13.51 -13.13
C LEU A 166 -5.73 12.15 -13.61
N ASN A 167 -4.46 12.03 -14.02
CA ASN A 167 -3.86 10.75 -14.39
C ASN A 167 -3.80 9.79 -13.20
N ARG A 168 -3.49 10.26 -11.99
CA ARG A 168 -3.54 9.44 -10.77
C ARG A 168 -4.97 8.95 -10.50
N HIS A 169 -5.97 9.81 -10.66
CA HIS A 169 -7.38 9.45 -10.54
C HIS A 169 -7.81 8.41 -11.59
N ILE A 170 -7.42 8.60 -12.86
CA ILE A 170 -7.71 7.66 -13.96
C ILE A 170 -7.09 6.29 -13.67
N ASN A 171 -5.82 6.25 -13.22
CA ASN A 171 -5.16 5.01 -12.84
C ASN A 171 -5.87 4.29 -11.68
N PHE A 172 -6.34 5.05 -10.68
CA PHE A 172 -7.14 4.50 -9.59
C PHE A 172 -8.46 3.90 -10.10
N LEU A 173 -9.19 4.60 -10.96
CA LEU A 173 -10.44 4.12 -11.55
C LEU A 173 -10.22 2.86 -12.40
N HIS A 174 -9.13 2.77 -13.17
CA HIS A 174 -8.78 1.57 -13.90
C HIS A 174 -8.53 0.38 -12.97
N LYS A 175 -7.80 0.57 -11.87
CA LYS A 175 -7.57 -0.49 -10.87
C LYS A 175 -8.87 -0.94 -10.19
N LEU A 176 -9.79 0.00 -9.97
CA LEU A 176 -11.12 -0.30 -9.44
C LEU A 176 -11.97 -1.09 -10.45
N LEU A 177 -11.93 -0.70 -11.72
CA LEU A 177 -12.59 -1.41 -12.80
C LEU A 177 -12.03 -2.83 -12.95
N GLU A 178 -10.71 -2.98 -13.01
CA GLU A 178 -10.00 -4.26 -13.12
C GLU A 178 -10.40 -5.21 -11.98
N ASN A 179 -10.47 -4.71 -10.74
CA ASN A 179 -10.90 -5.52 -9.61
C ASN A 179 -12.36 -5.98 -9.73
N ARG A 180 -13.29 -5.09 -10.10
CA ARG A 180 -14.73 -5.44 -10.20
C ARG A 180 -15.01 -6.35 -11.38
N SER A 181 -14.44 -6.07 -12.53
CA SER A 181 -14.54 -6.96 -13.70
C SER A 181 -13.91 -8.31 -13.40
N GLY A 182 -12.74 -8.34 -12.76
CA GLY A 182 -12.07 -9.57 -12.36
C GLY A 182 -12.86 -10.44 -11.38
N ILE A 183 -13.80 -9.86 -10.61
CA ILE A 183 -14.75 -10.64 -9.80
C ILE A 183 -15.81 -11.30 -10.68
N LEU A 184 -16.36 -10.57 -11.66
CA LEU A 184 -17.39 -11.08 -12.57
C LEU A 184 -16.87 -12.10 -13.59
N GLU A 185 -15.59 -12.03 -13.93
CA GLU A 185 -14.92 -12.99 -14.83
C GLU A 185 -14.65 -14.35 -14.17
N GLN A 186 -14.82 -14.49 -12.85
CA GLN A 186 -14.64 -15.76 -12.16
C GLN A 186 -15.73 -16.77 -12.60
N GLU A 187 -15.32 -17.98 -13.00
CA GLU A 187 -16.22 -19.04 -13.48
C GLU A 187 -17.34 -19.36 -12.47
N GLU A 188 -17.03 -19.30 -11.17
CA GLU A 188 -18.00 -19.55 -10.11
C GLU A 188 -17.71 -18.66 -8.88
N ILE A 189 -18.45 -17.54 -8.75
CA ILE A 189 -18.38 -16.68 -7.56
C ILE A 189 -19.08 -17.39 -6.41
N MET A 190 -18.29 -17.77 -5.40
CA MET A 190 -18.73 -18.44 -4.18
C MET A 190 -18.12 -17.80 -2.94
N PRO A 191 -18.75 -17.94 -1.76
CA PRO A 191 -18.10 -17.58 -0.51
C PRO A 191 -16.89 -18.46 -0.27
N PHE A 192 -15.88 -17.91 0.40
CA PHE A 192 -14.65 -18.62 0.74
C PHE A 192 -14.94 -19.86 1.59
N LYS A 193 -14.39 -21.01 1.22
CA LYS A 193 -14.48 -22.22 2.05
C LYS A 193 -13.65 -22.03 3.33
N PRO A 194 -14.09 -22.57 4.47
CA PRO A 194 -13.27 -22.61 5.68
C PRO A 194 -11.92 -23.29 5.42
N ASP A 195 -10.83 -22.61 5.72
CA ASP A 195 -9.45 -22.98 5.39
C ASP A 195 -8.64 -23.52 6.58
N ASN A 196 -9.08 -23.24 7.81
CA ASN A 196 -8.39 -23.60 9.06
C ASN A 196 -8.60 -25.06 9.51
N ILE A 197 -8.41 -26.05 8.63
CA ILE A 197 -8.54 -27.47 9.00
C ILE A 197 -7.40 -27.87 9.95
N PRO A 198 -7.67 -28.27 11.20
CA PRO A 198 -6.61 -28.62 12.14
C PRO A 198 -5.94 -29.95 11.76
N SER A 199 -4.61 -30.00 11.90
CA SER A 199 -3.86 -31.23 11.69
C SER A 199 -4.04 -32.20 12.85
N LYS A 200 -4.44 -33.44 12.56
CA LYS A 200 -4.62 -34.47 13.57
C LYS A 200 -3.25 -34.89 14.14
N PRO A 201 -3.06 -34.88 15.47
CA PRO A 201 -1.78 -35.26 16.07
C PRO A 201 -1.49 -36.74 15.81
N GLN A 202 -0.24 -37.04 15.48
CA GLN A 202 0.22 -38.39 15.25
C GLN A 202 0.58 -39.07 16.57
N LYS A 203 0.19 -40.35 16.71
CA LYS A 203 0.60 -41.12 17.89
C LYS A 203 2.13 -41.25 17.87
N PRO A 204 2.81 -41.09 19.01
CA PRO A 204 4.25 -41.33 19.05
C PRO A 204 4.52 -42.75 18.55
N GLU A 205 5.42 -42.87 17.57
CA GLU A 205 5.80 -44.17 17.04
C GLU A 205 6.23 -45.05 18.21
N LYS A 206 5.65 -46.26 18.27
CA LYS A 206 6.18 -47.29 19.14
C LYS A 206 7.56 -47.59 18.57
N THR A 207 8.61 -46.98 19.13
CA THR A 207 10.00 -47.34 18.84
C THR A 207 10.05 -48.86 18.82
N GLY A 208 10.26 -49.41 17.63
CA GLY A 208 10.42 -50.83 17.44
C GLY A 208 11.45 -51.27 18.47
N VAL A 209 11.07 -52.22 19.31
CA VAL A 209 12.02 -52.85 20.20
C VAL A 209 13.01 -53.55 19.28
N ASN A 210 14.13 -52.91 18.96
CA ASN A 210 15.28 -53.59 18.40
C ASN A 210 15.67 -54.63 19.44
N LYS A 211 15.35 -55.89 19.15
CA LYS A 211 15.49 -57.05 20.04
C LYS A 211 16.95 -57.44 20.32
N GLU A 212 17.91 -56.55 20.11
CA GLU A 212 19.33 -56.93 20.11
C GLU A 212 20.19 -56.29 21.20
N ASN A 213 19.68 -55.35 22.01
CA ASN A 213 20.48 -54.80 23.13
C ASN A 213 19.75 -54.91 24.48
N LEU A 214 20.08 -56.00 25.19
CA LEU A 214 19.70 -56.28 26.58
C LEU A 214 20.50 -55.42 27.57
N ILE A 215 20.25 -54.11 27.61
CA ILE A 215 20.54 -53.30 28.81
C ILE A 215 19.37 -52.33 29.05
N PHE A 216 18.47 -52.71 29.97
CA PHE A 216 17.32 -51.93 30.39
C PHE A 216 17.75 -50.80 31.35
N PHE A 217 18.14 -49.65 30.81
CA PHE A 217 18.25 -48.42 31.59
C PHE A 217 16.89 -47.70 31.66
N ASN A 218 16.44 -47.40 32.88
CA ASN A 218 15.16 -46.73 33.23
C ASN A 218 14.97 -45.29 32.68
N PHE A 219 15.86 -44.80 31.82
CA PHE A 219 15.77 -43.47 31.21
C PHE A 219 14.65 -43.35 30.16
N SER A 220 14.17 -44.46 29.60
CA SER A 220 13.17 -44.49 28.52
C SER A 220 11.71 -44.41 28.98
N LYS A 221 11.42 -44.59 30.29
CA LYS A 221 10.04 -44.48 30.81
C LYS A 221 9.60 -43.02 31.01
N LYS A 222 10.49 -42.14 31.47
CA LYS A 222 10.19 -40.71 31.67
C LYS A 222 9.96 -39.98 30.34
N THR A 223 10.76 -40.27 29.31
CA THR A 223 10.58 -39.71 27.96
C THR A 223 9.31 -40.23 27.27
N LYS A 224 8.98 -41.53 27.43
CA LYS A 224 7.71 -42.10 26.91
C LYS A 224 6.47 -41.53 27.61
N ALA A 225 6.52 -41.35 28.93
CA ALA A 225 5.43 -40.71 29.68
C ALA A 225 5.22 -39.26 29.22
N LYS A 226 6.31 -38.49 29.11
CA LYS A 226 6.28 -37.10 28.62
C LYS A 226 5.77 -37.00 27.17
N SER A 227 6.19 -37.89 26.27
CA SER A 227 5.68 -37.92 24.89
C SER A 227 4.19 -38.31 24.82
N SER A 228 3.73 -39.16 25.73
CA SER A 228 2.31 -39.52 25.82
C SER A 228 1.46 -38.36 26.34
N GLU A 229 1.94 -37.64 27.35
CA GLU A 229 1.29 -36.44 27.90
C GLU A 229 1.19 -35.32 26.86
N ILE A 230 2.27 -35.05 26.12
CA ILE A 230 2.28 -34.08 25.00
C ILE A 230 1.25 -34.49 23.95
N TYR A 231 1.23 -35.76 23.51
CA TYR A 231 0.23 -36.25 22.56
C TYR A 231 -1.21 -36.08 23.07
N HIS A 232 -1.47 -36.34 24.36
CA HIS A 232 -2.80 -36.14 24.94
C HIS A 232 -3.18 -34.65 24.99
N GLN A 233 -2.24 -33.76 25.28
CA GLN A 233 -2.46 -32.32 25.26
C GLN A 233 -2.71 -31.82 23.83
N GLU A 234 -1.88 -32.19 22.86
CA GLU A 234 -2.07 -31.87 21.44
C GLU A 234 -3.40 -32.39 20.92
N ARG A 235 -3.84 -33.58 21.36
CA ARG A 235 -5.14 -34.13 21.00
C ARG A 235 -6.30 -33.33 21.57
N LYS A 236 -6.19 -32.81 22.79
CA LYS A 236 -7.20 -31.90 23.37
C LYS A 236 -7.26 -30.60 22.56
N ILE A 237 -6.11 -30.00 22.26
CA ILE A 237 -6.00 -28.79 21.44
C ILE A 237 -6.62 -29.03 20.05
N TYR A 238 -6.32 -30.16 19.42
CA TYR A 238 -6.92 -30.57 18.15
C TYR A 238 -8.46 -30.57 18.22
N PHE A 239 -9.06 -31.17 19.24
CA PHE A 239 -10.52 -31.18 19.36
C PHE A 239 -11.11 -29.79 19.57
N ILE A 240 -10.43 -28.92 20.30
CA ILE A 240 -10.84 -27.52 20.47
C ILE A 240 -10.84 -26.80 19.11
N ARG A 241 -9.73 -26.88 18.37
CA ARG A 241 -9.59 -26.26 17.05
C ARG A 241 -10.57 -26.85 16.03
N TYR A 242 -10.78 -28.16 16.09
CA TYR A 242 -11.68 -28.86 15.16
C TYR A 242 -13.14 -28.47 15.39
N ARG A 243 -13.53 -28.24 16.65
CA ARG A 243 -14.86 -27.73 16.97
C ARG A 243 -15.10 -26.32 16.41
N GLU A 244 -14.11 -25.44 16.44
CA GLU A 244 -14.24 -24.13 15.78
C GLU A 244 -14.33 -24.27 14.26
N TYR A 245 -13.54 -25.17 13.67
CA TYR A 245 -13.65 -25.49 12.25
C TYR A 245 -15.04 -26.04 11.85
N GLU A 246 -15.65 -26.88 12.70
CA GLU A 246 -17.02 -27.36 12.49
C GLU A 246 -18.03 -26.20 12.52
N LYS A 247 -17.91 -25.28 13.48
CA LYS A 247 -18.74 -24.06 13.51
C LYS A 247 -18.58 -23.22 12.24
N ALA A 248 -17.35 -23.02 11.77
CA ALA A 248 -17.09 -22.32 10.53
C ALA A 248 -17.72 -23.02 9.32
N CYS A 249 -17.66 -24.35 9.27
CA CYS A 249 -18.37 -25.14 8.26
C CYS A 249 -19.89 -24.93 8.31
N ASP A 250 -20.47 -24.84 9.50
CA ASP A 250 -21.91 -24.61 9.66
C ASP A 250 -22.31 -23.20 9.21
N ARG A 251 -21.55 -22.16 9.59
CA ARG A 251 -21.74 -20.79 9.06
C ARG A 251 -21.64 -20.76 7.53
N TYR A 252 -20.68 -21.49 6.94
CA TYR A 252 -20.53 -21.60 5.49
C TYR A 252 -21.75 -22.25 4.84
N LYS A 253 -22.27 -23.36 5.40
CA LYS A 253 -23.49 -24.01 4.91
C LYS A 253 -24.70 -23.08 4.97
N GLU A 254 -24.82 -22.28 6.03
CA GLU A 254 -25.91 -21.30 6.15
C GLU A 254 -25.85 -20.27 5.03
N VAL A 255 -24.68 -19.68 4.80
CA VAL A 255 -24.49 -18.68 3.74
C VAL A 255 -24.78 -19.29 2.36
N LEU A 256 -24.35 -20.54 2.12
CA LEU A 256 -24.63 -21.23 0.86
C LEU A 256 -26.12 -21.45 0.58
N LYS A 257 -26.96 -21.60 1.61
CA LYS A 257 -28.41 -21.76 1.42
C LYS A 257 -29.03 -20.51 0.81
N ASP A 258 -28.58 -19.34 1.27
CA ASP A 258 -29.10 -18.04 0.83
C ASP A 258 -28.29 -17.46 -0.33
N TRP A 259 -27.16 -18.08 -0.69
CA TRP A 259 -26.20 -17.55 -1.63
C TRP A 259 -26.79 -17.31 -3.02
N GLU A 260 -27.64 -18.19 -3.52
CA GLU A 260 -28.18 -18.02 -4.89
C GLU A 260 -28.97 -16.71 -5.04
N ASN A 261 -29.74 -16.33 -4.00
CA ASN A 261 -30.48 -15.08 -3.99
C ASN A 261 -29.53 -13.87 -3.84
N ILE A 262 -28.56 -13.96 -2.93
CA ILE A 262 -27.63 -12.85 -2.64
C ILE A 262 -26.61 -12.65 -3.75
N LYS A 263 -26.19 -13.73 -4.41
CA LYS A 263 -25.24 -13.73 -5.53
C LYS A 263 -25.75 -12.87 -6.67
N GLN A 264 -27.03 -12.97 -7.00
CA GLN A 264 -27.60 -12.14 -8.05
C GLN A 264 -27.59 -10.66 -7.66
N GLU A 265 -27.92 -10.31 -6.42
CA GLU A 265 -27.83 -8.93 -5.93
C GLU A 265 -26.39 -8.41 -5.94
N PHE A 266 -25.43 -9.25 -5.52
CA PHE A 266 -24.01 -8.94 -5.52
C PHE A 266 -23.48 -8.70 -6.95
N ILE A 267 -23.84 -9.56 -7.91
CA ILE A 267 -23.49 -9.40 -9.32
C ILE A 267 -24.09 -8.10 -9.87
N ASN A 268 -25.39 -7.87 -9.67
CA ASN A 268 -26.07 -6.65 -10.13
C ASN A 268 -25.39 -5.39 -9.57
N LYS A 269 -24.96 -5.43 -8.30
CA LYS A 269 -24.23 -4.34 -7.65
C LYS A 269 -22.85 -4.13 -8.29
N CYS A 270 -22.11 -5.20 -8.57
CA CYS A 270 -20.83 -5.12 -9.25
C CYS A 270 -20.99 -4.53 -10.67
N GLU A 271 -22.00 -4.94 -11.43
CA GLU A 271 -22.30 -4.38 -12.75
C GLU A 271 -22.70 -2.90 -12.69
N GLN A 272 -23.46 -2.50 -11.67
CA GLN A 272 -23.78 -1.09 -11.44
C GLN A 272 -22.51 -0.28 -11.14
N GLU A 273 -21.66 -0.77 -10.22
CA GLU A 273 -20.40 -0.11 -9.87
C GLU A 273 -19.48 0.01 -11.10
N ILE A 274 -19.38 -1.04 -11.93
CA ILE A 274 -18.62 -1.02 -13.19
C ILE A 274 -19.12 0.09 -14.12
N ARG A 275 -20.43 0.17 -14.35
CA ARG A 275 -21.03 1.23 -15.19
C ARG A 275 -20.76 2.63 -14.64
N GLU A 276 -20.81 2.81 -13.32
CA GLU A 276 -20.48 4.07 -12.68
C GLU A 276 -18.99 4.42 -12.85
N ILE A 277 -18.09 3.44 -12.73
CA ILE A 277 -16.64 3.62 -12.91
C ILE A 277 -16.33 3.99 -14.37
N GLU A 278 -16.91 3.28 -15.34
CA GLU A 278 -16.76 3.57 -16.77
C GLU A 278 -17.26 4.97 -17.11
N HIS A 279 -18.39 5.37 -16.53
CA HIS A 279 -18.89 6.74 -16.70
C HIS A 279 -17.89 7.76 -16.15
N ARG A 280 -17.35 7.55 -14.94
CA ARG A 280 -16.35 8.44 -14.34
C ARG A 280 -15.06 8.49 -15.16
N LEU A 281 -14.60 7.35 -15.66
CA LEU A 281 -13.45 7.27 -16.57
C LEU A 281 -13.70 8.13 -17.82
N LYS A 282 -14.86 8.01 -18.44
CA LYS A 282 -15.22 8.83 -19.61
C LYS A 282 -15.26 10.33 -19.29
N GLN A 283 -15.71 10.72 -18.10
CA GLN A 283 -15.66 12.12 -17.66
C GLN A 283 -14.22 12.59 -17.44
N ALA A 284 -13.40 11.78 -16.77
CA ALA A 284 -11.99 12.08 -16.53
C ALA A 284 -11.20 12.23 -17.84
N HIS A 285 -11.40 11.34 -18.82
CA HIS A 285 -10.75 11.45 -20.13
C HIS A 285 -11.17 12.74 -20.87
N ARG A 286 -12.45 13.15 -20.79
CA ARG A 286 -12.89 14.42 -21.37
C ARG A 286 -12.23 15.63 -20.71
N ALA A 287 -12.01 15.60 -19.40
CA ALA A 287 -11.29 16.66 -18.70
C ALA A 287 -9.79 16.66 -19.09
N LEU A 288 -9.21 15.48 -19.28
CA LEU A 288 -7.83 15.33 -19.74
C LEU A 288 -7.64 15.92 -21.15
N ASP A 289 -8.59 15.66 -22.05
CA ASP A 289 -8.61 16.25 -23.40
C ASP A 289 -8.63 17.79 -23.36
N VAL A 290 -9.34 18.38 -22.40
CA VAL A 290 -9.39 19.84 -22.22
C VAL A 290 -7.99 20.37 -21.87
N TYR A 291 -7.34 19.80 -20.87
CA TYR A 291 -6.00 20.21 -20.44
C TYR A 291 -4.95 19.98 -21.53
N ASN A 292 -4.97 18.81 -22.18
CA ASN A 292 -4.05 18.51 -23.29
C ASN A 292 -4.24 19.47 -24.47
N THR A 293 -5.48 19.82 -24.81
CA THR A 293 -5.75 20.80 -25.89
C THR A 293 -5.18 22.19 -25.55
N ILE A 294 -5.21 22.60 -24.28
CA ILE A 294 -4.61 23.88 -23.85
C ILE A 294 -3.10 23.84 -24.06
N ILE A 295 -2.45 22.76 -23.62
CA ILE A 295 -1.00 22.56 -23.72
C ILE A 295 -0.57 22.50 -25.20
N GLU A 296 -1.24 21.69 -26.02
CA GLU A 296 -0.95 21.54 -27.45
C GLU A 296 -1.14 22.83 -28.26
N ARG A 297 -2.07 23.69 -27.85
CA ARG A 297 -2.35 24.96 -28.52
C ARG A 297 -1.65 26.16 -27.89
N SER A 298 -0.80 25.92 -26.90
CA SER A 298 0.06 26.93 -26.33
C SER A 298 0.96 27.55 -27.40
N PHE A 299 1.37 28.79 -27.17
CA PHE A 299 2.39 29.44 -27.99
C PHE A 299 3.79 28.86 -27.77
N ILE A 300 3.97 28.13 -26.68
CA ILE A 300 5.25 27.63 -26.20
C ILE A 300 5.53 26.31 -26.90
N HIS A 301 6.72 26.19 -27.47
CA HIS A 301 7.16 24.97 -28.12
C HIS A 301 7.22 23.81 -27.12
N SER A 302 6.84 22.60 -27.53
CA SER A 302 6.70 21.39 -26.69
C SER A 302 7.94 21.11 -25.82
N ASN A 303 9.15 21.33 -26.35
CA ASN A 303 10.42 21.17 -25.62
C ASN A 303 10.54 22.04 -24.34
N TYR A 304 9.73 23.08 -24.19
CA TYR A 304 9.76 24.00 -23.04
C TYR A 304 8.50 23.91 -22.17
N GLN A 305 7.63 22.93 -22.40
CA GLN A 305 6.36 22.77 -21.68
C GLN A 305 6.48 21.99 -20.37
N GLU A 306 7.62 22.11 -19.68
CA GLU A 306 7.79 21.62 -18.32
C GLU A 306 7.44 22.71 -17.31
N VAL A 307 6.82 22.35 -16.18
CA VAL A 307 6.37 23.31 -15.15
C VAL A 307 7.51 24.26 -14.73
N LYS A 308 8.71 23.73 -14.49
CA LYS A 308 9.89 24.53 -14.10
C LYS A 308 10.30 25.53 -15.17
N THR A 309 10.34 25.11 -16.43
CA THR A 309 10.67 25.96 -17.58
C THR A 309 9.65 27.07 -17.76
N LEU A 310 8.37 26.74 -17.64
CA LEU A 310 7.27 27.69 -17.74
C LEU A 310 7.29 28.71 -16.58
N GLU A 311 7.60 28.26 -15.36
CA GLU A 311 7.79 29.15 -14.20
C GLU A 311 8.99 30.10 -14.41
N ALA A 312 10.07 29.63 -15.04
CA ALA A 312 11.19 30.50 -15.42
C ALA A 312 10.78 31.55 -16.48
N PHE A 313 10.07 31.13 -17.54
CA PHE A 313 9.58 32.05 -18.57
C PHE A 313 8.64 33.10 -17.99
N LYS A 314 7.73 32.69 -17.10
CA LYS A 314 6.86 33.59 -16.34
C LYS A 314 7.69 34.63 -15.59
N ASN A 315 8.69 34.21 -14.83
CA ASN A 315 9.56 35.10 -14.07
C ASN A 315 10.31 36.08 -14.97
N TYR A 316 10.84 35.64 -16.13
CA TYR A 316 11.55 36.52 -17.06
C TYR A 316 10.64 37.62 -17.61
N LEU A 317 9.42 37.25 -17.97
CA LEU A 317 8.42 38.22 -18.44
C LEU A 317 8.01 39.16 -17.31
N GLU A 318 7.67 38.66 -16.13
CA GLU A 318 7.22 39.48 -14.99
C GLU A 318 8.29 40.49 -14.54
N THR A 319 9.55 40.06 -14.47
CA THR A 319 10.68 40.92 -14.08
C THR A 319 11.15 41.86 -15.18
N GLY A 320 10.68 41.68 -16.42
CA GLY A 320 11.12 42.45 -17.58
C GLY A 320 12.50 42.07 -18.11
N ARG A 321 13.07 40.94 -17.67
CA ARG A 321 14.30 40.35 -18.26
C ARG A 321 14.07 39.89 -19.71
N ALA A 322 12.83 39.57 -20.06
CA ALA A 322 12.41 39.25 -21.42
C ALA A 322 11.14 40.01 -21.79
N ILE A 323 11.01 40.34 -23.08
CA ILE A 323 9.87 41.04 -23.68
C ILE A 323 9.11 40.11 -24.62
N SER A 324 9.78 39.07 -25.15
CA SER A 324 9.19 38.08 -26.07
C SER A 324 9.45 36.64 -25.64
N LEU A 325 8.69 35.71 -26.21
CA LEU A 325 8.89 34.28 -25.99
C LEU A 325 10.27 33.80 -26.48
N GLN A 326 10.76 34.35 -27.60
CA GLN A 326 12.07 33.99 -28.14
C GLN A 326 13.20 34.41 -27.19
N GLU A 327 13.10 35.60 -26.57
CA GLU A 327 14.05 36.03 -25.55
C GLU A 327 14.00 35.13 -24.31
N CYS A 328 12.80 34.70 -23.90
CA CYS A 328 12.67 33.74 -22.80
C CYS A 328 13.41 32.42 -23.09
N MET A 329 13.26 31.88 -24.31
CA MET A 329 13.95 30.66 -24.73
C MET A 329 15.47 30.86 -24.74
N ASN A 330 15.95 31.98 -25.29
CA ASN A 330 17.39 32.26 -25.36
C ASN A 330 18.00 32.36 -23.95
N ILE A 331 17.38 33.13 -23.05
CA ILE A 331 17.84 33.28 -21.67
C ILE A 331 17.84 31.93 -20.95
N TYR A 332 16.80 31.11 -21.14
CA TYR A 332 16.71 29.81 -20.49
C TYR A 332 17.79 28.84 -20.97
N GLU A 333 18.06 28.76 -22.27
CA GLU A 333 19.12 27.90 -22.80
C GLU A 333 20.51 28.36 -22.33
N GLU A 334 20.74 29.68 -22.26
CA GLU A 334 21.96 30.22 -21.67
C GLU A 334 22.10 29.85 -20.17
N GLU A 335 21.06 30.05 -19.37
CA GLU A 335 21.08 29.70 -17.94
C GLU A 335 21.27 28.18 -17.71
N LYS A 336 20.60 27.35 -18.52
CA LYS A 336 20.76 25.90 -18.49
C LYS A 336 22.19 25.49 -18.82
N TYR A 337 22.77 26.06 -19.86
CA TYR A 337 24.17 25.82 -20.24
C TYR A 337 25.14 26.21 -19.11
N TRP A 338 24.92 27.36 -18.47
CA TRP A 338 25.73 27.78 -17.32
C TRP A 338 25.58 26.85 -16.12
N GLN A 339 24.38 26.34 -15.87
CA GLN A 339 24.14 25.38 -14.80
C GLN A 339 24.87 24.06 -15.07
N GLU A 340 24.86 23.56 -16.31
CA GLU A 340 25.62 22.36 -16.71
C GLU A 340 27.14 22.54 -16.50
N ILE A 341 27.69 23.71 -16.83
CA ILE A 341 29.10 24.05 -16.56
C ILE A 341 29.37 24.03 -15.06
N ARG A 342 28.49 24.65 -14.26
CA ARG A 342 28.64 24.71 -12.79
C ARG A 342 28.58 23.31 -12.16
N ASP A 343 27.63 22.49 -12.58
CA ASP A 343 27.50 21.11 -12.09
C ASP A 343 28.69 20.24 -12.53
N SER A 344 29.26 20.49 -13.71
CA SER A 344 30.52 19.89 -14.16
C SER A 344 31.68 20.28 -13.26
N GLN A 345 31.83 21.58 -12.96
CA GLN A 345 32.87 22.08 -12.05
C GLN A 345 32.73 21.47 -10.65
N TYR A 346 31.52 21.43 -10.09
CA TYR A 346 31.26 20.82 -8.79
C TYR A 346 31.63 19.33 -8.75
N ARG A 347 31.33 18.57 -9.82
CA ARG A 347 31.76 17.17 -9.94
C ARG A 347 33.28 17.03 -10.00
N ILE A 348 33.95 17.91 -10.74
CA ILE A 348 35.43 17.93 -10.81
C ILE A 348 36.01 18.26 -9.43
N GLU A 349 35.50 19.28 -8.74
CA GLU A 349 35.96 19.68 -7.41
C GLU A 349 35.78 18.56 -6.37
N ASN A 350 34.62 17.91 -6.34
CA ASN A 350 34.38 16.77 -5.45
C ASN A 350 35.30 15.59 -5.78
N THR A 351 35.56 15.34 -7.06
CA THR A 351 36.49 14.29 -7.48
C THR A 351 37.91 14.62 -7.04
N ILE A 352 38.35 15.87 -7.21
CA ILE A 352 39.67 16.34 -6.73
C ILE A 352 39.76 16.19 -5.22
N TYR A 353 38.74 16.64 -4.47
CA TYR A 353 38.71 16.52 -3.01
C TYR A 353 38.80 15.06 -2.55
N PHE A 354 38.05 14.17 -3.21
CA PHE A 354 38.11 12.74 -2.94
C PHE A 354 39.50 12.15 -3.23
N LEU A 355 40.10 12.46 -4.37
CA LEU A 355 41.46 12.00 -4.73
C LEU A 355 42.55 12.57 -3.81
N GLN A 356 42.41 13.82 -3.36
CA GLN A 356 43.32 14.42 -2.38
C GLN A 356 43.24 13.71 -1.02
N ASN A 357 42.04 13.34 -0.59
CA ASN A 357 41.84 12.59 0.65
C ASN A 357 42.36 11.16 0.57
N ILE A 358 42.25 10.50 -0.60
CA ILE A 358 42.87 9.17 -0.83
C ILE A 358 44.39 9.29 -0.75
N ASN A 359 45.00 10.24 -1.48
CA ASN A 359 46.45 10.47 -1.40
C ASN A 359 46.89 10.74 0.04
N LEU A 360 46.17 11.57 0.79
CA LEU A 360 46.49 11.85 2.20
C LEU A 360 46.37 10.61 3.10
N ALA A 361 45.44 9.69 2.81
CA ALA A 361 45.32 8.44 3.53
C ALA A 361 46.48 7.49 3.21
N GLU A 362 46.85 7.37 1.94
CA GLU A 362 48.01 6.57 1.48
C GLU A 362 49.33 7.09 2.08
N TYR A 363 49.55 8.41 2.09
CA TYR A 363 50.72 9.02 2.73
C TYR A 363 50.79 8.74 4.24
N ARG A 364 49.65 8.77 4.95
CA ARG A 364 49.62 8.43 6.39
C ARG A 364 49.88 6.95 6.64
N GLU A 365 49.40 6.09 5.76
CA GLU A 365 49.61 4.65 5.86
C GLU A 365 51.10 4.30 5.63
N GLU A 366 51.75 4.92 4.64
CA GLU A 366 53.20 4.80 4.44
C GLU A 366 53.99 5.34 5.63
N GLU A 367 53.58 6.47 6.22
CA GLU A 367 54.24 7.03 7.40
C GLU A 367 54.14 6.07 8.61
N ILE A 368 52.96 5.49 8.88
CA ILE A 368 52.77 4.49 9.94
C ILE A 368 53.62 3.24 9.67
N LEU A 369 53.63 2.73 8.43
CA LEU A 369 54.44 1.57 8.05
C LEU A 369 55.95 1.84 8.20
N SER A 370 56.40 3.07 7.94
CA SER A 370 57.80 3.46 8.15
C SER A 370 58.15 3.53 9.64
N GLN A 371 57.23 4.01 10.49
CA GLN A 371 57.40 4.05 11.94
C GLN A 371 57.41 2.65 12.55
N LEU A 372 56.53 1.75 12.09
CA LEU A 372 56.50 0.35 12.51
C LEU A 372 57.80 -0.38 12.16
N ARG A 373 58.31 -0.23 10.92
CA ARG A 373 59.62 -0.80 10.53
C ARG A 373 60.78 -0.25 11.36
N SER A 374 60.74 1.04 11.71
CA SER A 374 61.73 1.65 12.60
C SER A 374 61.67 1.07 14.03
N LEU A 375 60.47 0.75 14.52
CA LEU A 375 60.28 0.09 15.81
C LEU A 375 60.74 -1.37 15.77
N GLU A 376 60.43 -2.13 14.72
CA GLU A 376 60.90 -3.51 14.52
C GLU A 376 62.43 -3.57 14.48
N ASN A 377 63.08 -2.69 13.71
CA ASN A 377 64.54 -2.58 13.68
C ASN A 377 65.15 -2.21 15.04
N LYS A 378 64.45 -1.42 15.87
CA LYS A 378 64.89 -1.10 17.25
C LYS A 378 64.70 -2.27 18.22
N VAL A 379 63.73 -3.14 17.96
CA VAL A 379 63.48 -4.36 18.76
C VAL A 379 64.48 -5.45 18.39
N GLU A 380 64.78 -5.65 17.10
CA GLU A 380 65.82 -6.60 16.66
C GLU A 380 67.22 -6.21 17.16
N ASN A 381 67.56 -4.92 17.13
CA ASN A 381 68.83 -4.43 17.70
C ASN A 381 68.90 -4.52 19.24
N LYS A 382 67.79 -4.77 19.94
CA LYS A 382 67.76 -5.06 21.39
C LYS A 382 67.76 -6.56 21.71
N LEU A 383 67.48 -7.42 20.73
CA LEU A 383 67.43 -8.88 20.89
C LEU A 383 68.72 -9.60 20.46
N LEU A 384 69.74 -8.86 20.00
CA LEU A 384 71.11 -9.37 19.85
C LEU A 384 72.04 -8.78 20.93
N PRO A 385 72.17 -9.42 22.11
CA PRO A 385 73.32 -9.24 22.97
C PRO A 385 74.39 -10.27 22.60
N GLY A 386 75.49 -9.82 22.00
CA GLY A 386 76.73 -10.60 21.91
C GLY A 386 76.81 -11.60 20.77
#